data_AF-A0A7V1WCE5-F1
#
_entry.id   AF-A0A7V1WCE5-F1
#
_cell.length_a   1.000
_cell.length_b   1.000
_cell.length_c   1.000
_cell.angle_alpha   90.00
_cell.angle_beta   90.00
_cell.angle_gamma   90.00
#
_symmetry.space_group_name_H-M   'P 1'
#
loop_
_entity.id
_entity.type
_entity.pdbx_description
1 polymer ?
#
loop_
_entity_poly.entity_id
_entity_poly.type
_entity_poly.pdbx_seq_one_letter_code
_entity_poly.pdbx_strand_id
1 'polypeptide(L)'
;MLLHRRFRRAGDRPQMHAAEMRQVARDLAALADRIPHGSSDHDWGWDLVDLSRTFTPEQWRTLNGGQRLRAAALSPAQQGLLWRAVATRVFAFPGTARRELAAKLDALDQSSLRYVDAGASSQDARGLIAYHCVHVARTNLGRLETPLGIVRVKARAEARPQTVALGQGGGPGERQAPAAGAEGAPGKSQGLDTPVTLPAAGMTLEALCRSLADQTGVVVAAAEHLRDRRLVVSVKGRPARTILDALCELNDWTWTRSAGRVRVARRVPRAPAEPAAVAAAMRAALPRDLRHFLGIQALPGAAEPPRFDISAATRLADSAGQSVALSAHPLAGPEGAVPVRKLTAGQKEELVAVLAMRLFRDADTPLWSGDKGFHQMAADTTWLEVPRAQGSGQGEVLTVLHVDSEGGSIGFGQNIVRPALRPRSTTGQPRSGQ
;
A
#
# COMPACT_ATOMS: atom_id res chain seq x y z
N MET A 1 -29.61 -15.37 5.23
CA MET A 1 -28.52 -15.24 4.25
C MET A 1 -27.25 -15.16 5.05
N LEU A 2 -26.29 -16.05 4.80
CA LEU A 2 -25.07 -16.12 5.59
C LEU A 2 -23.90 -15.83 4.65
N LEU A 3 -23.51 -14.57 4.59
CA LEU A 3 -22.28 -14.13 3.95
C LEU A 3 -21.27 -13.93 5.07
N HIS A 4 -20.35 -14.89 5.22
CA HIS A 4 -19.29 -14.75 6.21
C HIS A 4 -18.12 -13.99 5.61
N ARG A 5 -17.57 -13.06 6.39
CA ARG A 5 -16.20 -12.62 6.17
C ARG A 5 -15.28 -13.84 6.33
N ARG A 6 -14.27 -13.96 5.46
CA ARG A 6 -13.25 -15.02 5.57
C ARG A 6 -12.50 -14.93 6.92
N PHE A 7 -12.33 -13.71 7.44
CA PHE A 7 -11.70 -13.42 8.73
C PHE A 7 -12.61 -13.91 9.86
N ARG A 8 -12.42 -15.16 10.25
CA ARG A 8 -13.09 -15.78 11.40
C ARG A 8 -12.27 -15.57 12.67
N ARG A 9 -10.97 -15.31 12.55
CA ARG A 9 -10.04 -15.17 13.67
C ARG A 9 -9.18 -13.92 13.54
N ALA A 10 -8.80 -13.36 14.68
CA ALA A 10 -7.72 -12.38 14.76
C ALA A 10 -6.44 -13.03 14.21
N GLY A 11 -5.85 -12.44 13.17
CA GLY A 11 -4.65 -12.96 12.51
C GLY A 11 -4.89 -13.72 11.19
N ASP A 12 -6.14 -13.90 10.73
CA ASP A 12 -6.39 -14.40 9.38
C ASP A 12 -5.73 -13.48 8.34
N ARG A 13 -4.97 -14.07 7.41
CA ARG A 13 -4.21 -13.33 6.39
C ARG A 13 -5.13 -12.69 5.34
N PRO A 14 -4.86 -11.45 4.89
CA PRO A 14 -5.60 -10.83 3.80
C PRO A 14 -5.38 -11.59 2.48
N GLN A 15 -6.34 -11.52 1.55
CA GLN A 15 -6.15 -12.07 0.21
C GLN A 15 -5.32 -11.09 -0.63
N MET A 16 -4.17 -11.54 -1.12
CA MET A 16 -3.19 -10.68 -1.80
C MET A 16 -3.09 -11.02 -3.28
N HIS A 17 -4.18 -10.77 -4.02
CA HIS A 17 -4.24 -11.03 -5.45
C HIS A 17 -3.46 -9.98 -6.24
N ALA A 18 -2.57 -10.42 -7.14
CA ALA A 18 -1.69 -9.54 -7.90
C ALA A 18 -2.45 -8.46 -8.68
N ALA A 19 -3.52 -8.84 -9.39
CA ALA A 19 -4.31 -7.92 -10.20
C ALA A 19 -5.01 -6.85 -9.36
N GLU A 20 -5.51 -7.20 -8.18
CA GLU A 20 -6.11 -6.24 -7.27
C GLU A 20 -5.07 -5.34 -6.63
N MET A 21 -3.98 -5.89 -6.14
CA MET A 21 -2.91 -5.10 -5.52
C MET A 21 -2.28 -4.12 -6.51
N ARG A 22 -2.23 -4.48 -7.80
CA ARG A 22 -1.84 -3.58 -8.88
C ARG A 22 -2.82 -2.41 -9.00
N GLN A 23 -4.12 -2.67 -9.00
CA GLN A 23 -5.14 -1.61 -9.02
C GLN A 23 -5.03 -0.73 -7.77
N VAL A 24 -4.85 -1.32 -6.58
CA VAL A 24 -4.65 -0.60 -5.31
C VAL A 24 -3.42 0.31 -5.38
N ALA A 25 -2.28 -0.20 -5.87
CA ALA A 25 -1.06 0.59 -6.00
C ALA A 25 -1.24 1.79 -6.95
N ARG A 26 -1.96 1.59 -8.07
CA ARG A 26 -2.31 2.67 -9.00
C ARG A 26 -3.27 3.68 -8.38
N ASP A 27 -4.30 3.23 -7.66
CA ASP A 27 -5.24 4.11 -6.97
C ASP A 27 -4.51 4.97 -5.92
N LEU A 28 -3.61 4.36 -5.14
CA LEU A 28 -2.80 5.05 -4.14
C LEU A 28 -1.82 6.05 -4.76
N ALA A 29 -1.17 5.69 -5.87
CA ALA A 29 -0.30 6.61 -6.61
C ALA A 29 -1.09 7.80 -7.17
N ALA A 30 -2.24 7.55 -7.80
CA ALA A 30 -3.10 8.59 -8.35
C ALA A 30 -3.67 9.52 -7.26
N LEU A 31 -3.93 9.00 -6.05
CA LEU A 31 -4.32 9.83 -4.90
C LEU A 31 -3.18 10.74 -4.44
N ALA A 32 -1.94 10.25 -4.43
CA ALA A 32 -0.77 11.05 -4.08
C ALA A 32 -0.50 12.15 -5.11
N ASP A 33 -0.58 11.83 -6.40
CA ASP A 33 -0.34 12.75 -7.52
C ASP A 33 -1.36 13.90 -7.58
N ARG A 34 -2.51 13.77 -6.92
CA ARG A 34 -3.52 14.85 -6.83
C ARG A 34 -3.19 15.93 -5.82
N ILE A 35 -2.26 15.67 -4.90
CA ILE A 35 -1.84 16.65 -3.89
C ILE A 35 -0.66 17.41 -4.50
N PRO A 36 -0.69 18.74 -4.58
CA PRO A 36 0.48 19.49 -5.02
C PRO A 36 1.66 19.21 -4.08
N HIS A 37 2.69 18.54 -4.60
CA HIS A 37 3.92 18.23 -3.90
C HIS A 37 5.12 18.36 -4.84
N GLY A 38 6.32 18.48 -4.28
CA GLY A 38 7.57 18.48 -5.02
C GLY A 38 7.80 17.17 -5.78
N SER A 39 8.63 17.22 -6.81
CA SER A 39 8.96 16.07 -7.66
C SER A 39 9.85 15.03 -6.96
N SER A 40 10.60 15.46 -5.95
CA SER A 40 11.56 14.67 -5.19
C SER A 40 11.25 14.70 -3.70
N ASP A 41 11.57 13.61 -2.99
CA ASP A 41 11.53 13.55 -1.52
C ASP A 41 12.52 14.51 -0.85
N HIS A 42 13.37 15.22 -1.60
CA HIS A 42 14.26 16.25 -1.03
C HIS A 42 13.72 17.66 -1.24
N ASP A 43 12.66 17.83 -2.04
CA ASP A 43 12.13 19.15 -2.40
C ASP A 43 11.49 19.86 -1.20
N TRP A 44 11.01 19.11 -0.18
CA TRP A 44 10.48 19.71 1.05
C TRP A 44 11.52 20.56 1.78
N GLY A 45 12.81 20.21 1.67
CA GLY A 45 13.89 20.97 2.27
C GLY A 45 14.01 22.36 1.64
N TRP A 46 13.86 22.45 0.31
CA TRP A 46 13.87 23.73 -0.40
C TRP A 46 12.67 24.60 -0.03
N ASP A 47 11.50 24.01 0.16
CA ASP A 47 10.31 24.72 0.64
C ASP A 47 10.53 25.33 2.03
N LEU A 48 11.22 24.63 2.94
CA LEU A 48 11.60 25.17 4.26
C LEU A 48 12.65 26.28 4.16
N VAL A 49 13.62 26.15 3.25
CA VAL A 49 14.60 27.21 2.97
C VAL A 49 13.88 28.46 2.46
N ASP A 50 12.96 28.32 1.51
CA ASP A 50 12.19 29.45 0.99
C ASP A 50 11.27 30.06 2.05
N LEU A 51 10.60 29.23 2.86
CA LEU A 51 9.83 29.69 4.01
C LEU A 51 10.70 30.56 4.94
N SER A 52 11.90 30.10 5.29
CA SER A 52 12.81 30.84 6.18
C SER A 52 13.19 32.22 5.66
N ARG A 53 13.32 32.37 4.33
CA ARG A 53 13.64 33.65 3.67
C ARG A 53 12.48 34.66 3.71
N THR A 54 11.27 34.18 3.97
CA THR A 54 10.07 35.02 4.03
C THR A 54 9.70 35.46 5.45
N PHE A 55 10.39 34.98 6.49
CA PHE A 55 10.08 35.37 7.86
C PHE A 55 10.31 36.85 8.12
N THR A 56 9.42 37.45 8.92
CA THR A 56 9.61 38.82 9.39
C THR A 56 10.75 38.88 10.41
N PRO A 57 11.37 40.05 10.63
CA PRO A 57 12.39 40.21 11.67
C PRO A 57 11.91 39.84 13.08
N GLU A 58 10.61 39.93 13.36
CA GLU A 58 10.02 39.52 14.63
C GLU A 58 9.90 38.00 14.74
N GLN A 59 9.28 37.35 13.74
CA GLN A 59 9.19 35.88 13.67
C GLN A 59 10.57 35.22 13.80
N TRP A 60 11.57 35.78 13.12
CA TRP A 60 12.94 35.30 13.19
C TRP A 60 13.59 35.47 14.57
N ARG A 61 13.39 36.62 15.22
CA ARG A 61 13.86 36.84 16.60
C ARG A 61 13.24 35.84 17.57
N THR A 62 11.95 35.55 17.43
CA THR A 62 11.25 34.53 18.21
C THR A 62 11.94 33.17 18.05
N LEU A 63 12.13 32.70 16.82
CA LEU A 63 12.76 31.42 16.53
C LEU A 63 14.21 31.35 17.05
N ASN A 64 15.04 32.36 16.78
CA ASN A 64 16.44 32.41 17.24
C ASN A 64 16.58 32.59 18.76
N GLY A 65 15.54 33.10 19.43
CA GLY A 65 15.44 33.09 20.89
C GLY A 65 15.31 31.68 21.47
N GLY A 66 15.10 30.65 20.64
CA GLY A 66 14.76 29.29 21.03
C GLY A 66 13.27 29.12 21.33
N GLN A 67 12.44 30.10 20.97
CA GLN A 67 10.98 30.00 21.13
C GLN A 67 10.35 29.34 19.90
N ARG A 68 9.17 28.74 20.11
CA ARG A 68 8.39 28.13 19.03
C ARG A 68 7.46 29.16 18.39
N LEU A 69 7.35 29.12 17.07
CA LEU A 69 6.42 29.94 16.30
C LEU A 69 5.25 29.07 15.80
N ARG A 70 4.01 29.42 16.16
CA ARG A 70 2.82 28.70 15.66
C ARG A 70 2.64 28.93 14.16
N ALA A 71 2.20 27.91 13.44
CA ALA A 71 1.87 28.02 12.02
C ALA A 71 0.74 29.04 11.77
N ALA A 72 -0.21 29.19 12.70
CA ALA A 72 -1.23 30.23 12.64
C ALA A 72 -0.69 31.67 12.69
N ALA A 73 0.54 31.88 13.18
CA ALA A 73 1.21 33.19 13.20
C ALA A 73 1.94 33.50 11.87
N LEU A 74 1.87 32.61 10.89
CA LEU A 74 2.42 32.80 9.55
C LEU A 74 1.41 33.52 8.65
N SER A 75 1.92 34.29 7.69
CA SER A 75 1.09 34.84 6.62
C SER A 75 0.53 33.73 5.70
N PRO A 76 -0.55 33.96 4.94
CA PRO A 76 -1.10 32.95 4.03
C PRO A 76 -0.06 32.37 3.03
N ALA A 77 0.84 33.20 2.52
CA ALA A 77 1.91 32.76 1.62
C ALA A 77 2.93 31.85 2.33
N GLN A 78 3.32 32.20 3.57
CA GLN A 78 4.19 31.36 4.41
C GLN A 78 3.52 30.04 4.77
N GLN A 79 2.23 30.05 5.10
CA GLN A 79 1.44 28.83 5.35
C GLN A 79 1.40 27.94 4.11
N GLY A 80 1.29 28.51 2.90
CA GLY A 80 1.37 27.77 1.65
C GLY A 80 2.71 27.05 1.44
N LEU A 81 3.85 27.70 1.77
CA LEU A 81 5.18 27.08 1.71
C LEU A 81 5.34 25.96 2.75
N LEU A 82 4.91 26.21 3.98
CA LEU A 82 4.90 25.20 5.04
C LEU A 82 4.05 23.98 4.63
N TRP A 83 2.86 24.24 4.09
CA TRP A 83 1.97 23.20 3.59
C TRP A 83 2.63 22.37 2.49
N ARG A 84 3.29 23.01 1.52
CA ARG A 84 3.98 22.31 0.42
C ARG A 84 5.15 21.47 0.93
N ALA A 85 5.92 21.96 1.89
CA ALA A 85 6.98 21.20 2.53
C ALA A 85 6.43 19.94 3.20
N VAL A 86 5.37 20.09 4.00
CA VAL A 86 4.70 18.97 4.67
C VAL A 86 4.12 17.98 3.68
N ALA A 87 3.38 18.46 2.67
CA ALA A 87 2.80 17.61 1.64
C ALA A 87 3.89 16.84 0.87
N THR A 88 4.99 17.49 0.54
CA THR A 88 6.12 16.83 -0.13
C THR A 88 6.76 15.77 0.76
N ARG A 89 7.04 16.09 2.02
CA ARG A 89 7.60 15.13 2.98
C ARG A 89 6.70 13.91 3.20
N VAL A 90 5.40 14.14 3.25
CA VAL A 90 4.40 13.10 3.57
C VAL A 90 3.97 12.30 2.34
N PHE A 91 3.94 12.90 1.15
CA PHE A 91 3.34 12.26 -0.02
C PHE A 91 4.31 11.95 -1.16
N ALA A 92 5.46 12.64 -1.26
CA ALA A 92 6.39 12.43 -2.38
C ALA A 92 7.12 11.07 -2.31
N PHE A 93 7.72 10.75 -1.16
CA PHE A 93 8.38 9.45 -0.96
C PHE A 93 7.40 8.27 -1.07
N PRO A 94 6.27 8.28 -0.35
CA PRO A 94 5.28 7.22 -0.48
C PRO A 94 4.69 7.14 -1.89
N GLY A 95 4.57 8.27 -2.60
CA GLY A 95 4.19 8.31 -4.02
C GLY A 95 5.14 7.49 -4.90
N THR A 96 6.45 7.66 -4.73
CA THR A 96 7.46 6.86 -5.44
C THR A 96 7.37 5.38 -5.08
N ALA A 97 7.28 5.04 -3.80
CA ALA A 97 7.11 3.65 -3.36
C ALA A 97 5.83 2.99 -3.93
N ARG A 98 4.73 3.73 -4.04
CA ARG A 98 3.47 3.27 -4.66
C ARG A 98 3.61 3.03 -6.16
N ARG A 99 4.29 3.93 -6.88
CA ARG A 99 4.61 3.77 -8.31
C ARG A 99 5.52 2.57 -8.54
N GLU A 100 6.55 2.39 -7.70
CA GLU A 100 7.41 1.21 -7.75
C GLU A 100 6.64 -0.08 -7.50
N LEU A 101 5.74 -0.10 -6.50
CA LEU A 101 4.88 -1.26 -6.25
C LEU A 101 4.02 -1.59 -7.47
N ALA A 102 3.36 -0.60 -8.07
CA ALA A 102 2.58 -0.79 -9.29
C ALA A 102 3.44 -1.36 -10.43
N ALA A 103 4.63 -0.80 -10.65
CA ALA A 103 5.57 -1.24 -11.67
C ALA A 103 6.09 -2.68 -11.42
N LYS A 104 6.39 -3.04 -10.16
CA LYS A 104 6.78 -4.41 -9.76
C LYS A 104 5.66 -5.41 -10.01
N LEU A 105 4.41 -5.03 -9.72
CA LEU A 105 3.24 -5.90 -9.93
C LEU A 105 2.88 -6.02 -11.41
N ASP A 106 3.13 -4.99 -12.23
CA ASP A 106 2.99 -5.05 -13.69
C ASP A 106 4.02 -5.99 -14.33
N ALA A 107 5.26 -5.96 -13.85
CA ALA A 107 6.34 -6.83 -14.31
C ALA A 107 6.40 -8.20 -13.60
N LEU A 108 5.40 -8.57 -12.79
CA LEU A 108 5.49 -9.71 -11.87
C LEU A 108 5.85 -11.02 -12.58
N ASP A 109 5.14 -11.38 -13.66
CA ASP A 109 5.40 -12.65 -14.36
C ASP A 109 6.72 -12.67 -15.16
N GLN A 110 7.30 -11.50 -15.42
CA GLN A 110 8.58 -11.33 -16.11
C GLN A 110 9.76 -11.20 -15.13
N SER A 111 9.47 -11.07 -13.84
CA SER A 111 10.46 -10.92 -12.78
C SER A 111 11.05 -12.26 -12.34
N SER A 112 12.06 -12.21 -11.48
CA SER A 112 12.74 -13.40 -10.94
C SER A 112 13.09 -13.24 -9.47
N LEU A 113 13.22 -14.38 -8.78
CA LEU A 113 13.87 -14.46 -7.47
C LEU A 113 15.34 -14.83 -7.69
N ARG A 114 16.27 -14.12 -7.06
CA ARG A 114 17.71 -14.39 -7.10
C ARG A 114 18.19 -14.79 -5.70
N TYR A 115 18.93 -15.88 -5.62
CA TYR A 115 19.61 -16.34 -4.42
C TYR A 115 21.08 -15.95 -4.54
N VAL A 116 21.50 -15.01 -3.70
CA VAL A 116 22.88 -14.53 -3.62
C VAL A 116 23.50 -15.08 -2.35
N ASP A 117 24.65 -15.73 -2.46
CA ASP A 117 25.38 -16.23 -1.28
C ASP A 117 25.64 -15.07 -0.30
N ALA A 118 25.36 -15.28 0.98
CA ALA A 118 25.61 -14.30 2.03
C ALA A 118 27.11 -14.14 2.37
N GLY A 119 28.00 -14.94 1.77
CA GLY A 119 29.46 -14.80 1.87
C GLY A 119 30.14 -15.88 2.71
N ALA A 120 31.47 -15.81 2.84
CA ALA A 120 32.33 -16.92 3.33
C ALA A 120 32.07 -17.44 4.76
N SER A 121 31.25 -16.75 5.57
CA SER A 121 30.79 -17.20 6.90
C SER A 121 29.36 -17.76 6.89
N SER A 122 28.79 -18.02 5.71
CA SER A 122 27.38 -18.39 5.55
C SER A 122 27.07 -19.84 5.89
N GLN A 123 28.09 -20.69 6.06
CA GLN A 123 27.91 -22.09 6.40
C GLN A 123 27.78 -22.29 7.92
N ASP A 124 26.62 -22.76 8.38
CA ASP A 124 26.43 -23.12 9.78
C ASP A 124 27.06 -24.49 10.11
N ALA A 125 27.14 -24.84 11.40
CA ALA A 125 27.68 -26.13 11.86
C ALA A 125 26.94 -27.36 11.29
N ARG A 126 25.78 -27.17 10.65
CA ARG A 126 24.96 -28.22 10.00
C ARG A 126 25.19 -28.27 8.49
N GLY A 127 26.12 -27.48 7.96
CA GLY A 127 26.43 -27.41 6.53
C GLY A 127 25.38 -26.67 5.71
N LEU A 128 24.50 -25.87 6.33
CA LEU A 128 23.53 -25.05 5.60
C LEU A 128 24.21 -23.77 5.13
N ILE A 129 24.07 -23.43 3.84
CA ILE A 129 24.54 -22.17 3.26
C ILE A 129 23.43 -21.13 3.38
N ALA A 130 23.77 -19.93 3.85
CA ALA A 130 22.85 -18.80 3.89
C ALA A 130 22.85 -18.04 2.55
N TYR A 131 21.65 -17.83 1.99
CA TYR A 131 21.44 -17.02 0.79
C TYR A 131 20.54 -15.82 1.09
N HIS A 132 20.90 -14.65 0.58
CA HIS A 132 19.98 -13.53 0.42
C HIS A 132 19.07 -13.81 -0.78
N CYS A 133 17.77 -13.94 -0.52
CA CYS A 133 16.78 -14.01 -1.58
C CYS A 133 16.30 -12.61 -1.92
N VAL A 134 16.41 -12.22 -3.19
CA VAL A 134 16.02 -10.90 -3.70
C VAL A 134 15.06 -11.07 -4.88
N HIS A 135 13.91 -10.42 -4.82
CA HIS A 135 13.05 -10.26 -5.99
C HIS A 135 13.61 -9.18 -6.89
N VAL A 136 13.79 -9.49 -8.17
CA VAL A 136 14.33 -8.57 -9.19
C VAL A 136 13.31 -8.43 -10.31
N ALA A 137 12.79 -7.21 -10.48
CA ALA A 137 11.90 -6.83 -11.56
C ALA A 137 12.57 -5.81 -12.48
N ARG A 138 12.46 -6.02 -13.80
CA ARG A 138 12.80 -5.00 -14.80
C ARG A 138 11.52 -4.28 -15.19
N THR A 139 11.44 -2.99 -14.92
CA THR A 139 10.24 -2.19 -15.13
C THR A 139 10.56 -0.98 -16.01
N ASN A 140 9.55 -0.16 -16.31
CA ASN A 140 9.72 1.14 -16.94
C ASN A 140 10.46 2.15 -16.04
N LEU A 141 10.59 1.88 -14.73
CA LEU A 141 11.38 2.67 -13.79
C LEU A 141 12.82 2.14 -13.63
N GLY A 142 13.21 1.16 -14.45
CA GLY A 142 14.52 0.51 -14.37
C GLY A 142 14.49 -0.82 -13.62
N ARG A 143 15.66 -1.24 -13.11
CA ARG A 143 15.78 -2.48 -12.33
C ARG A 143 15.43 -2.19 -10.87
N LEU A 144 14.35 -2.80 -10.40
CA LEU A 144 13.91 -2.69 -9.01
C LEU A 144 14.21 -3.99 -8.26
N GLU A 145 14.77 -3.86 -7.07
CA GLU A 145 15.12 -4.99 -6.21
C GLU A 145 14.35 -4.92 -4.90
N THR A 146 13.88 -6.07 -4.43
CA THR A 146 13.17 -6.19 -3.16
C THR A 146 13.72 -7.37 -2.37
N PRO A 147 14.44 -7.15 -1.26
CA PRO A 147 14.91 -8.26 -0.44
C PRO A 147 13.71 -9.05 0.13
N LEU A 148 13.77 -10.37 0.10
CA LEU A 148 12.74 -11.24 0.67
C LEU A 148 13.16 -11.83 2.01
N GLY A 149 14.47 -11.90 2.27
CA GLY A 149 15.04 -12.39 3.52
C GLY A 149 16.27 -13.25 3.29
N ILE A 150 16.75 -13.83 4.39
CA ILE A 150 17.85 -14.80 4.38
C ILE A 150 17.25 -16.20 4.52
N VAL A 151 17.62 -17.10 3.61
CA VAL A 151 17.26 -18.52 3.70
C VAL A 151 18.50 -19.36 3.95
N ARG A 152 18.36 -20.42 4.75
CA ARG A 152 19.41 -21.40 5.01
C ARG A 152 18.98 -22.73 4.42
N VAL A 153 19.74 -23.23 3.47
CA VAL A 153 19.44 -24.45 2.72
C VAL A 153 20.69 -25.31 2.66
N LYS A 154 20.52 -26.64 2.59
CA LYS A 154 21.66 -27.53 2.42
C LYS A 154 22.35 -27.18 1.11
N ALA A 155 23.68 -27.10 1.14
CA ALA A 155 24.49 -26.98 -0.08
C ALA A 155 23.97 -28.03 -1.07
N ARG A 156 23.60 -27.58 -2.27
CA ARG A 156 23.13 -28.48 -3.31
C ARG A 156 24.32 -29.37 -3.65
N ALA A 157 24.35 -30.59 -3.13
CA ALA A 157 25.29 -31.60 -3.61
C ALA A 157 25.16 -31.59 -5.12
N GLU A 158 26.24 -31.28 -5.84
CA GLU A 158 26.25 -31.08 -7.29
C GLU A 158 25.43 -32.20 -7.93
N ALA A 159 24.18 -31.86 -8.25
CA ALA A 159 23.23 -32.86 -8.69
C ALA A 159 23.66 -33.20 -10.11
N ARG A 160 24.38 -34.33 -10.26
CA ARG A 160 24.60 -34.95 -11.57
C ARG A 160 23.24 -34.94 -12.29
N PRO A 161 23.17 -34.43 -13.53
CA PRO A 161 21.91 -34.31 -14.24
C PRO A 161 21.29 -35.70 -14.34
N GLN A 162 20.29 -35.97 -13.50
CA GLN A 162 19.45 -37.14 -13.66
C GLN A 162 18.57 -36.83 -14.87
N THR A 163 18.90 -37.47 -15.99
CA THR A 163 18.05 -37.52 -17.17
C THR A 163 16.74 -38.18 -16.74
N VAL A 164 15.75 -37.37 -16.37
CA VAL A 164 14.41 -37.87 -16.07
C VAL A 164 13.83 -38.29 -17.41
N ALA A 165 13.82 -39.59 -17.67
CA ALA A 165 13.11 -40.18 -18.79
C ALA A 165 11.63 -39.81 -18.65
N LEU A 166 11.10 -39.12 -19.65
CA LEU A 166 9.68 -38.85 -19.83
C LEU A 166 8.94 -40.18 -19.99
N GLY A 167 8.49 -40.74 -18.87
CA GLY A 167 7.53 -41.83 -18.84
C GLY A 167 6.20 -41.33 -19.39
N GLN A 168 5.91 -41.68 -20.65
CA GLN A 168 4.56 -41.64 -21.19
C GLN A 168 3.71 -42.68 -20.44
N GLY A 169 2.69 -42.25 -19.72
CA GLY A 169 1.74 -43.16 -19.09
C GLY A 169 0.59 -42.44 -18.40
N GLY A 170 -0.63 -42.70 -18.86
CA GLY A 170 -1.86 -42.40 -18.10
C GLY A 170 -2.99 -41.86 -18.97
N GLY A 171 -3.96 -42.71 -19.30
CA GLY A 171 -5.04 -42.46 -20.25
C GLY A 171 -6.09 -41.41 -19.82
N PRO A 172 -7.04 -41.10 -20.72
CA PRO A 172 -8.07 -40.10 -20.48
C PRO A 172 -9.11 -40.60 -19.46
N GLY A 173 -9.16 -39.93 -18.30
CA GLY A 173 -10.23 -40.07 -17.33
C GLY A 173 -11.51 -39.42 -17.86
N GLU A 174 -12.46 -40.27 -18.21
CA GLU A 174 -13.82 -39.97 -18.64
C GLU A 174 -14.55 -39.12 -17.57
N ARG A 175 -14.86 -37.87 -17.91
CA ARG A 175 -15.64 -36.97 -17.05
C ARG A 175 -17.13 -37.36 -17.16
N GLN A 176 -17.67 -37.94 -16.09
CA GLN A 176 -19.12 -38.06 -15.93
C GLN A 176 -19.77 -36.68 -15.87
N ALA A 177 -20.67 -36.44 -16.83
CA ALA A 177 -21.56 -35.29 -16.85
C ALA A 177 -22.63 -35.46 -15.75
N PRO A 178 -22.96 -34.41 -14.98
CA PRO A 178 -24.10 -34.45 -14.09
C PRO A 178 -25.40 -34.41 -14.91
N ALA A 179 -26.31 -35.32 -14.57
CA ALA A 179 -27.64 -35.45 -15.14
C ALA A 179 -28.45 -34.14 -14.97
N ALA A 180 -28.99 -33.66 -16.09
CA ALA A 180 -29.99 -32.61 -16.14
C ALA A 180 -31.34 -33.19 -15.74
N GLY A 181 -31.80 -32.84 -14.54
CA GLY A 181 -33.15 -33.11 -14.08
C GLY A 181 -33.67 -31.93 -13.26
N ALA A 182 -34.53 -31.11 -13.87
CA ALA A 182 -35.55 -30.32 -13.17
C ALA A 182 -36.48 -29.65 -14.21
N GLU A 183 -37.51 -30.39 -14.62
CA GLU A 183 -38.79 -29.82 -15.04
C GLU A 183 -39.42 -29.05 -13.86
N GLY A 184 -40.07 -27.93 -14.18
CA GLY A 184 -40.83 -27.13 -13.22
C GLY A 184 -40.64 -25.64 -13.45
N ALA A 185 -41.31 -25.12 -14.47
CA ALA A 185 -41.39 -23.68 -14.73
C ALA A 185 -42.53 -23.04 -13.91
N PRO A 186 -42.23 -22.16 -12.95
CA PRO A 186 -43.06 -20.99 -12.69
C PRO A 186 -42.52 -19.84 -13.53
N GLY A 187 -43.40 -19.04 -14.15
CA GLY A 187 -43.07 -17.89 -14.99
C GLY A 187 -41.93 -17.06 -14.38
N LYS A 188 -40.72 -17.23 -14.93
CA LYS A 188 -39.50 -16.67 -14.35
C LYS A 188 -39.54 -15.17 -14.56
N SER A 189 -39.74 -14.42 -13.47
CA SER A 189 -39.31 -13.04 -13.41
C SER A 189 -37.83 -13.01 -13.77
N GLN A 190 -37.49 -12.62 -15.01
CA GLN A 190 -36.12 -12.41 -15.43
C GLN A 190 -35.64 -11.10 -14.80
N GLY A 191 -34.46 -11.10 -14.18
CA GLY A 191 -33.91 -9.90 -13.56
C GLY A 191 -33.21 -10.16 -12.25
N LEU A 192 -32.71 -9.09 -11.63
CA LEU A 192 -32.00 -9.20 -10.35
C LEU A 192 -32.93 -9.52 -9.17
N ASP A 193 -34.24 -9.44 -9.37
CA ASP A 193 -35.22 -9.73 -8.33
C ASP A 193 -35.60 -11.24 -8.32
N THR A 194 -35.07 -12.04 -9.26
CA THR A 194 -35.20 -13.50 -9.26
C THR A 194 -34.57 -14.09 -7.98
N PRO A 195 -35.30 -14.91 -7.21
CA PRO A 195 -34.73 -15.65 -6.09
C PRO A 195 -33.69 -16.66 -6.57
N VAL A 196 -32.50 -16.61 -6.01
CA VAL A 196 -31.40 -17.53 -6.33
C VAL A 196 -31.02 -18.36 -5.10
N THR A 197 -30.44 -19.52 -5.37
CA THR A 197 -29.87 -20.42 -4.36
C THR A 197 -28.41 -20.70 -4.70
N LEU A 198 -27.53 -20.50 -3.73
CA LEU A 198 -26.09 -20.72 -3.85
C LEU A 198 -25.66 -21.72 -2.78
N PRO A 199 -24.90 -22.76 -3.15
CA PRO A 199 -24.46 -23.78 -2.19
C PRO A 199 -23.51 -23.18 -1.16
N ALA A 200 -23.51 -23.75 0.05
CA ALA A 200 -22.60 -23.37 1.12
C ALA A 200 -21.16 -23.85 0.85
N ALA A 201 -20.47 -23.16 -0.07
CA ALA A 201 -19.14 -23.55 -0.53
C ALA A 201 -18.22 -22.33 -0.74
N GLY A 202 -16.91 -22.59 -0.74
CA GLY A 202 -15.92 -21.62 -1.18
C GLY A 202 -15.91 -21.51 -2.70
N MET A 203 -16.05 -20.31 -3.24
CA MET A 203 -16.01 -20.04 -4.69
C MET A 203 -15.31 -18.71 -5.00
N THR A 204 -14.91 -18.50 -6.24
CA THR A 204 -14.41 -17.20 -6.69
C THR A 204 -15.55 -16.24 -6.99
N LEU A 205 -15.29 -14.93 -6.99
CA LEU A 205 -16.28 -13.94 -7.38
C LEU A 205 -16.76 -14.16 -8.81
N GLU A 206 -15.88 -14.56 -9.73
CA GLU A 206 -16.27 -14.89 -11.09
C GLU A 206 -17.26 -16.07 -11.13
N ALA A 207 -17.00 -17.15 -10.39
CA ALA A 207 -17.90 -18.30 -10.32
C ALA A 207 -19.26 -17.91 -9.71
N LEU A 208 -19.27 -17.04 -8.70
CA LEU A 208 -20.49 -16.48 -8.13
C LEU A 208 -21.27 -15.67 -9.16
N CYS A 209 -20.61 -14.75 -9.88
CA CYS A 209 -21.24 -13.93 -10.91
C CYS A 209 -21.83 -14.80 -12.03
N ARG A 210 -21.13 -15.85 -12.46
CA ARG A 210 -21.63 -16.82 -13.45
C ARG A 210 -22.89 -17.53 -12.95
N SER A 211 -22.88 -18.03 -11.71
CA SER A 211 -24.05 -18.69 -11.12
C SER A 211 -25.25 -17.74 -10.98
N LEU A 212 -25.02 -16.47 -10.63
CA LEU A 212 -26.08 -15.46 -10.62
C LEU A 212 -26.62 -15.20 -12.02
N ALA A 213 -25.75 -15.13 -13.03
CA ALA A 213 -26.16 -14.92 -14.42
C ALA A 213 -27.03 -16.08 -14.93
N ASP A 214 -26.61 -17.32 -14.66
CA ASP A 214 -27.34 -18.53 -15.07
C ASP A 214 -28.74 -18.60 -14.44
N GLN A 215 -28.87 -18.17 -13.17
CA GLN A 215 -30.16 -18.22 -12.45
C GLN A 215 -31.10 -17.05 -12.77
N THR A 216 -30.56 -15.87 -13.08
CA THR A 216 -31.36 -14.63 -13.28
C THR A 216 -31.61 -14.28 -14.74
N GLY A 217 -30.82 -14.84 -15.67
CA GLY A 217 -30.78 -14.41 -17.06
C GLY A 217 -30.11 -13.05 -17.30
N VAL A 218 -29.56 -12.42 -16.25
CA VAL A 218 -28.86 -11.13 -16.35
C VAL A 218 -27.36 -11.38 -16.46
N VAL A 219 -26.68 -10.72 -17.41
CA VAL A 219 -25.21 -10.83 -17.49
C VAL A 219 -24.59 -10.13 -16.27
N VAL A 220 -24.03 -10.91 -15.35
CA VAL A 220 -23.31 -10.40 -14.18
C VAL A 220 -21.82 -10.71 -14.35
N ALA A 221 -20.97 -9.70 -14.22
CA ALA A 221 -19.52 -9.85 -14.37
C ALA A 221 -18.75 -9.14 -13.26
N ALA A 222 -17.66 -9.77 -12.82
CA ALA A 222 -16.68 -9.13 -11.95
C ALA A 222 -15.68 -8.31 -12.79
N ALA A 223 -15.25 -7.16 -12.26
CA ALA A 223 -14.06 -6.48 -12.75
C ALA A 223 -12.87 -7.45 -12.71
N GLU A 224 -11.99 -7.37 -13.72
CA GLU A 224 -10.87 -8.29 -13.91
C GLU A 224 -10.06 -8.51 -12.63
N HIS A 225 -9.70 -7.42 -11.96
CA HIS A 225 -8.90 -7.45 -10.73
C HIS A 225 -9.61 -8.06 -9.51
N LEU A 226 -10.91 -8.38 -9.59
CA LEU A 226 -11.67 -9.03 -8.52
C LEU A 226 -12.05 -10.47 -8.82
N ARG A 227 -11.85 -10.98 -10.04
CA ARG A 227 -12.37 -12.30 -10.48
C ARG A 227 -11.97 -13.43 -9.54
N ASP A 228 -10.71 -13.43 -9.10
CA ASP A 228 -10.11 -14.49 -8.29
C ASP A 228 -10.38 -14.35 -6.78
N ARG A 229 -11.10 -13.31 -6.35
CA ARG A 229 -11.46 -13.12 -4.95
C ARG A 229 -12.27 -14.31 -4.46
N ARG A 230 -11.76 -15.00 -3.44
CA ARG A 230 -12.42 -16.16 -2.82
C ARG A 230 -13.42 -15.70 -1.78
N LEU A 231 -14.61 -16.27 -1.86
CA LEU A 231 -15.78 -15.96 -1.03
C LEU A 231 -16.34 -17.27 -0.48
N VAL A 232 -16.96 -17.20 0.70
CA VAL A 232 -17.79 -18.30 1.24
C VAL A 232 -19.20 -17.78 1.30
N VAL A 233 -20.08 -18.38 0.50
CA VAL A 233 -21.44 -17.88 0.30
C VAL A 233 -22.43 -18.99 0.62
N SER A 234 -23.51 -18.66 1.31
CA SER A 234 -24.64 -19.56 1.53
C SER A 234 -25.94 -18.77 1.46
N VAL A 235 -26.71 -19.04 0.40
CA VAL A 235 -27.96 -18.32 0.10
C VAL A 235 -29.03 -19.29 -0.34
N LYS A 236 -30.23 -19.15 0.21
CA LYS A 236 -31.41 -19.92 -0.18
C LYS A 236 -32.57 -18.98 -0.47
N GLY A 237 -33.06 -19.00 -1.71
CA GLY A 237 -34.25 -18.26 -2.14
C GLY A 237 -34.21 -16.75 -1.87
N ARG A 238 -33.08 -16.08 -2.13
CA ARG A 238 -32.99 -14.61 -1.98
C ARG A 238 -32.82 -13.94 -3.33
N PRO A 239 -33.39 -12.74 -3.54
CA PRO A 239 -33.15 -11.97 -4.76
C PRO A 239 -31.67 -11.77 -5.02
N ALA A 240 -31.22 -11.95 -6.28
CA ALA A 240 -29.83 -11.74 -6.65
C ALA A 240 -29.33 -10.32 -6.32
N ARG A 241 -30.21 -9.31 -6.44
CA ARG A 241 -29.94 -7.92 -6.02
C ARG A 241 -29.46 -7.85 -4.57
N THR A 242 -30.20 -8.47 -3.65
CA THR A 242 -29.87 -8.48 -2.22
C THR A 242 -28.51 -9.13 -1.94
N ILE A 243 -28.15 -10.16 -2.71
CA ILE A 243 -26.85 -10.83 -2.59
C ILE A 243 -25.73 -9.90 -3.08
N LEU A 244 -25.92 -9.23 -4.21
CA LEU A 244 -24.96 -8.26 -4.75
C LEU A 244 -24.78 -7.07 -3.80
N ASP A 245 -25.86 -6.53 -3.24
CA ASP A 245 -25.81 -5.44 -2.27
C ASP A 245 -25.00 -5.84 -1.03
N ALA A 246 -25.32 -6.98 -0.42
CA ALA A 246 -24.63 -7.44 0.77
C ALA A 246 -23.17 -7.83 0.49
N LEU A 247 -22.88 -8.42 -0.68
CA LEU A 247 -21.52 -8.72 -1.10
C LEU A 247 -20.68 -7.44 -1.27
N CYS A 248 -21.26 -6.43 -1.90
CA CYS A 248 -20.61 -5.15 -2.11
C CYS A 248 -20.41 -4.38 -0.80
N GLU A 249 -21.39 -4.37 0.10
CA GLU A 249 -21.26 -3.78 1.43
C GLU A 249 -20.19 -4.48 2.27
N LEU A 250 -20.12 -5.81 2.24
CA LEU A 250 -19.15 -6.57 3.02
C LEU A 250 -17.70 -6.33 2.59
N ASN A 251 -17.45 -6.06 1.31
CA ASN A 251 -16.10 -5.94 0.75
C ASN A 251 -15.73 -4.52 0.32
N ASP A 252 -16.59 -3.53 0.58
CA ASP A 252 -16.45 -2.15 0.08
C ASP A 252 -16.34 -2.06 -1.45
N TRP A 253 -17.14 -2.89 -2.13
CA TRP A 253 -17.33 -2.87 -3.56
C TRP A 253 -18.60 -2.09 -3.93
N THR A 254 -18.85 -1.98 -5.22
CA THR A 254 -20.07 -1.46 -5.80
C THR A 254 -20.44 -2.29 -7.02
N TRP A 255 -21.71 -2.29 -7.37
CA TRP A 255 -22.16 -2.85 -8.64
C TRP A 255 -22.96 -1.80 -9.40
N THR A 256 -22.78 -1.77 -10.72
CA THR A 256 -23.49 -0.85 -11.62
C THR A 256 -24.20 -1.63 -12.70
N ARG A 257 -25.39 -1.18 -13.11
CA ARG A 257 -26.13 -1.74 -14.23
C ARG A 257 -26.03 -0.81 -15.45
N SER A 258 -25.58 -1.33 -16.58
CA SER A 258 -25.52 -0.60 -17.85
C SER A 258 -25.84 -1.55 -19.00
N ALA A 259 -26.73 -1.12 -19.91
CA ALA A 259 -27.15 -1.90 -21.08
C ALA A 259 -27.53 -3.36 -20.76
N GLY A 260 -28.28 -3.58 -19.67
CA GLY A 260 -28.69 -4.92 -19.24
C GLY A 260 -27.58 -5.78 -18.61
N ARG A 261 -26.36 -5.26 -18.47
CA ARG A 261 -25.22 -5.93 -17.83
C ARG A 261 -24.97 -5.35 -16.45
N VAL A 262 -24.63 -6.21 -15.49
CA VAL A 262 -24.22 -5.84 -14.14
C VAL A 262 -22.72 -6.05 -14.02
N ARG A 263 -22.01 -5.04 -13.51
CA ARG A 263 -20.58 -5.12 -13.24
C ARG A 263 -20.30 -4.87 -11.77
N VAL A 264 -19.64 -5.82 -11.09
CA VAL A 264 -19.13 -5.68 -9.72
C VAL A 264 -17.69 -5.17 -9.78
N ALA A 265 -17.39 -4.09 -9.08
CA ALA A 265 -16.06 -3.47 -9.06
C ALA A 265 -15.74 -2.87 -7.69
N ARG A 266 -14.47 -2.58 -7.43
CA ARG A 266 -14.07 -1.82 -6.24
C ARG A 266 -14.65 -0.41 -6.32
N ARG A 267 -14.94 0.18 -5.15
CA ARG A 267 -15.26 1.61 -5.09
C ARG A 267 -14.00 2.39 -5.44
N VAL A 268 -14.10 3.27 -6.44
CA VAL A 268 -13.00 4.18 -6.78
C VAL A 268 -12.88 5.20 -5.66
N PRO A 269 -11.69 5.34 -5.03
CA PRO A 269 -11.48 6.36 -4.02
C PRO A 269 -11.76 7.76 -4.59
N ARG A 270 -12.57 8.54 -3.88
CA ARG A 270 -12.81 9.93 -4.26
C ARG A 270 -11.52 10.73 -4.11
N ALA A 271 -11.32 11.70 -4.99
CA ALA A 271 -10.26 12.68 -4.80
C ALA A 271 -10.47 13.39 -3.46
N PRO A 272 -9.43 13.53 -2.63
CA PRO A 272 -9.53 14.35 -1.44
C PRO A 272 -9.75 15.81 -1.87
N ALA A 273 -10.78 16.46 -1.33
CA ALA A 273 -11.05 17.88 -1.58
C ALA A 273 -10.05 18.78 -0.83
N GLU A 274 -9.52 18.25 0.27
CA GLU A 274 -8.55 18.91 1.13
C GLU A 274 -7.50 17.89 1.58
N PRO A 275 -6.29 18.35 1.94
CA PRO A 275 -5.24 17.43 2.32
C PRO A 275 -5.51 16.54 3.53
N ALA A 276 -6.26 17.04 4.52
CA ALA A 276 -6.64 16.25 5.69
C ALA A 276 -7.43 14.99 5.32
N ALA A 277 -8.18 15.02 4.20
CA ALA A 277 -8.95 13.89 3.69
C ALA A 277 -8.10 12.81 2.99
N VAL A 278 -6.81 13.08 2.72
CA VAL A 278 -5.95 12.17 1.94
C VAL A 278 -5.78 10.83 2.64
N ALA A 279 -5.47 10.81 3.94
CA ALA A 279 -5.29 9.56 4.67
C ALA A 279 -6.57 8.72 4.69
N ALA A 280 -7.74 9.36 4.79
CA ALA A 280 -9.02 8.67 4.66
C ALA A 280 -9.22 8.08 3.25
N ALA A 281 -8.90 8.84 2.20
CA ALA A 281 -8.98 8.38 0.81
C ALA A 281 -8.00 7.21 0.53
N MET A 282 -6.77 7.28 1.05
CA MET A 282 -5.77 6.22 0.93
C MET A 282 -6.20 4.96 1.67
N ARG A 283 -6.72 5.08 2.90
CA ARG A 283 -7.31 3.93 3.61
C ARG A 283 -8.47 3.33 2.81
N ALA A 284 -9.37 4.15 2.27
CA ALA A 284 -10.48 3.67 1.43
C ALA A 284 -10.01 2.97 0.14
N ALA A 285 -8.83 3.34 -0.37
CA ALA A 285 -8.19 2.67 -1.51
C ALA A 285 -7.63 1.29 -1.18
N LEU A 286 -7.58 0.87 0.09
CA LEU A 286 -7.15 -0.46 0.48
C LEU A 286 -8.33 -1.44 0.55
N PRO A 287 -8.13 -2.71 0.15
CA PRO A 287 -9.11 -3.76 0.38
C PRO A 287 -9.52 -3.83 1.86
N ARG A 288 -10.81 -4.09 2.11
CA ARG A 288 -11.35 -4.06 3.48
C ARG A 288 -10.65 -5.04 4.40
N ASP A 289 -10.35 -6.23 3.89
CA ASP A 289 -9.63 -7.25 4.64
C ASP A 289 -8.22 -6.81 5.02
N LEU A 290 -7.52 -6.16 4.10
CA LEU A 290 -6.21 -5.59 4.38
C LEU A 290 -6.30 -4.49 5.44
N ARG A 291 -7.32 -3.61 5.38
CA ARG A 291 -7.53 -2.59 6.42
C ARG A 291 -7.79 -3.21 7.79
N HIS A 292 -8.60 -4.26 7.84
CA HIS A 292 -8.89 -4.97 9.09
C HIS A 292 -7.63 -5.62 9.65
N PHE A 293 -6.85 -6.31 8.80
CA PHE A 293 -5.59 -6.93 9.18
C PHE A 293 -4.57 -5.92 9.73
N LEU A 294 -4.51 -4.72 9.14
CA LEU A 294 -3.60 -3.65 9.54
C LEU A 294 -4.12 -2.78 10.70
N GLY A 295 -5.32 -3.02 11.23
CA GLY A 295 -5.90 -2.23 12.33
C GLY A 295 -6.35 -0.81 11.94
N ILE A 296 -6.36 -0.47 10.64
CA ILE A 296 -6.67 0.89 10.14
C ILE A 296 -8.14 1.13 9.81
N GLN A 297 -9.01 0.17 10.13
CA GLN A 297 -10.46 0.31 10.01
C GLN A 297 -11.08 0.60 11.38
N ALA A 298 -11.69 1.78 11.51
CA ALA A 298 -12.58 2.05 12.64
C ALA A 298 -13.77 1.10 12.55
N LEU A 299 -14.00 0.32 13.62
CA LEU A 299 -15.22 -0.46 13.74
C LEU A 299 -16.37 0.50 14.09
N PRO A 300 -17.57 0.34 13.50
CA PRO A 300 -18.73 1.13 13.91
C PRO A 300 -18.95 1.04 15.42
N GLY A 301 -18.95 2.17 16.12
CA GLY A 301 -19.12 2.25 17.58
C GLY A 301 -17.86 2.00 18.41
N ALA A 302 -16.68 1.82 17.81
CA ALA A 302 -15.43 1.77 18.58
C ALA A 302 -15.12 3.13 19.20
N ALA A 303 -14.85 3.15 20.51
CA ALA A 303 -14.46 4.35 21.24
C ALA A 303 -13.01 4.76 20.94
N GLU A 304 -12.16 3.81 20.53
CA GLU A 304 -10.76 4.07 20.20
C GLU A 304 -10.55 4.31 18.70
N PRO A 305 -9.70 5.28 18.34
CA PRO A 305 -9.30 5.49 16.95
C PRO A 305 -8.57 4.25 16.39
N PRO A 306 -8.67 4.01 15.07
CA PRO A 306 -8.01 2.86 14.45
C PRO A 306 -6.49 3.00 14.52
N ARG A 307 -5.83 2.06 15.20
CA ARG A 307 -4.36 2.03 15.33
C ARG A 307 -3.74 1.14 14.26
N PHE A 308 -2.85 1.72 13.46
CA PHE A 308 -2.10 0.99 12.46
C PHE A 308 -1.09 0.01 13.11
N ASP A 309 -1.27 -1.29 12.90
CA ASP A 309 -0.36 -2.33 13.39
C ASP A 309 0.78 -2.57 12.37
N ILE A 310 1.81 -1.72 12.44
CA ILE A 310 3.03 -1.90 11.63
C ILE A 310 3.73 -3.23 11.90
N SER A 311 3.58 -3.78 13.12
CA SER A 311 4.17 -5.06 13.47
C SER A 311 3.47 -6.20 12.74
N ALA A 312 2.15 -6.14 12.53
CA ALA A 312 1.42 -7.08 11.69
C ALA A 312 1.89 -7.05 10.24
N ALA A 313 2.07 -5.85 9.65
CA ALA A 313 2.60 -5.70 8.30
C ALA A 313 4.00 -6.31 8.18
N THR A 314 4.88 -6.00 9.13
CA THR A 314 6.26 -6.50 9.16
C THR A 314 6.31 -8.02 9.32
N ARG A 315 5.57 -8.59 10.29
CA ARG A 315 5.49 -10.05 10.49
C ARG A 315 4.96 -10.77 9.24
N LEU A 316 3.95 -10.21 8.57
CA LEU A 316 3.44 -10.80 7.33
C LEU A 316 4.49 -10.73 6.21
N ALA A 317 5.14 -9.58 6.01
CA ALA A 317 6.20 -9.44 5.01
C ALA A 317 7.34 -10.43 5.24
N ASP A 318 7.83 -10.55 6.47
CA ASP A 318 8.96 -11.42 6.80
C ASP A 318 8.59 -12.90 6.67
N SER A 319 7.44 -13.30 7.21
CA SER A 319 6.98 -14.70 7.12
C SER A 319 6.64 -15.12 5.68
N ALA A 320 6.01 -14.24 4.90
CA ALA A 320 5.73 -14.50 3.49
C ALA A 320 7.02 -14.55 2.65
N GLY A 321 7.96 -13.64 2.93
CA GLY A 321 9.27 -13.56 2.28
C GLY A 321 10.09 -14.82 2.52
N GLN A 322 10.15 -15.29 3.77
CA GLN A 322 10.81 -16.54 4.12
C GLN A 322 10.11 -17.75 3.47
N SER A 323 8.78 -17.80 3.49
CA SER A 323 7.98 -18.89 2.90
C SER A 323 8.22 -19.01 1.39
N VAL A 324 8.14 -17.90 0.64
CA VAL A 324 8.36 -17.93 -0.82
C VAL A 324 9.82 -18.22 -1.15
N ALA A 325 10.78 -17.66 -0.42
CA ALA A 325 12.20 -17.91 -0.65
C ALA A 325 12.58 -19.38 -0.37
N LEU A 326 12.06 -19.99 0.69
CA LEU A 326 12.34 -21.41 0.97
C LEU A 326 11.67 -22.34 -0.04
N SER A 327 10.40 -22.10 -0.34
CA SER A 327 9.63 -22.99 -1.23
C SER A 327 10.01 -22.86 -2.71
N ALA A 328 10.55 -21.72 -3.13
CA ALA A 328 11.01 -21.52 -4.51
C ALA A 328 12.46 -21.95 -4.72
N HIS A 329 13.28 -22.08 -3.67
CA HIS A 329 14.70 -22.44 -3.79
C HIS A 329 14.95 -23.74 -4.61
N PRO A 330 14.16 -24.83 -4.46
CA PRO A 330 14.34 -26.03 -5.28
C PRO A 330 14.20 -25.81 -6.80
N LEU A 331 13.50 -24.73 -7.20
CA LEU A 331 13.31 -24.35 -8.59
C LEU A 331 14.49 -23.55 -9.17
N ALA A 332 15.45 -23.15 -8.32
CA ALA A 332 16.59 -22.35 -8.74
C ALA A 332 17.49 -23.15 -9.68
N GLY A 333 17.82 -22.57 -10.82
CA GLY A 333 18.84 -23.11 -11.72
C GLY A 333 20.27 -22.92 -11.18
N PRO A 334 21.30 -23.31 -11.95
CA PRO A 334 22.70 -23.07 -11.61
C PRO A 334 23.03 -21.59 -11.35
N GLU A 335 22.33 -20.68 -12.02
CA GLU A 335 22.49 -19.22 -11.86
C GLU A 335 21.85 -18.66 -10.58
N GLY A 336 21.24 -19.51 -9.74
CA GLY A 336 20.55 -19.09 -8.53
C GLY A 336 19.31 -18.23 -8.82
N ALA A 337 18.70 -18.34 -9.99
CA ALA A 337 17.52 -17.57 -10.39
C ALA A 337 16.27 -18.45 -10.57
N VAL A 338 15.12 -17.95 -10.13
CA VAL A 338 13.79 -18.57 -10.32
C VAL A 338 12.87 -17.57 -11.01
N PRO A 339 12.48 -17.78 -12.28
CA PRO A 339 11.46 -16.95 -12.92
C PRO A 339 10.14 -17.03 -12.16
N VAL A 340 9.52 -15.87 -11.85
CA VAL A 340 8.28 -15.83 -11.05
C VAL A 340 7.12 -16.55 -11.72
N ARG A 341 7.09 -16.62 -13.07
CA ARG A 341 6.12 -17.43 -13.82
C ARG A 341 6.15 -18.93 -13.47
N LYS A 342 7.24 -19.46 -12.90
CA LYS A 342 7.33 -20.86 -12.44
C LYS A 342 6.75 -21.08 -11.04
N LEU A 343 6.42 -20.01 -10.31
CA LEU A 343 5.83 -20.10 -8.99
C LEU A 343 4.37 -20.55 -9.07
N THR A 344 3.94 -21.34 -8.09
CA THR A 344 2.53 -21.68 -7.89
C THR A 344 1.70 -20.43 -7.55
N ALA A 345 0.38 -20.51 -7.70
CA ALA A 345 -0.51 -19.41 -7.33
C ALA A 345 -0.34 -18.97 -5.87
N GLY A 346 -0.17 -19.91 -4.94
CA GLY A 346 0.07 -19.61 -3.52
C GLY A 346 1.41 -18.90 -3.29
N GLN A 347 2.48 -19.33 -3.96
CA GLN A 347 3.78 -18.65 -3.88
C GLN A 347 3.75 -17.24 -4.47
N LYS A 348 2.99 -17.02 -5.55
CA LYS A 348 2.78 -15.69 -6.11
C LYS A 348 2.00 -14.79 -5.14
N GLU A 349 0.97 -15.31 -4.48
CA GLU A 349 0.21 -14.57 -3.44
C GLU A 349 1.12 -14.16 -2.27
N GLU A 350 1.98 -15.05 -1.78
CA GLU A 350 2.97 -14.73 -0.75
C GLU A 350 3.96 -13.65 -1.23
N LEU A 351 4.47 -13.75 -2.47
CA LEU A 351 5.35 -12.72 -3.04
C LEU A 351 4.64 -11.35 -3.13
N VAL A 352 3.38 -11.32 -3.59
CA VAL A 352 2.58 -10.09 -3.63
C VAL A 352 2.37 -9.53 -2.22
N ALA A 353 2.16 -10.39 -1.22
CA ALA A 353 2.07 -9.97 0.17
C ALA A 353 3.35 -9.27 0.64
N VAL A 354 4.55 -9.81 0.34
CA VAL A 354 5.83 -9.17 0.67
C VAL A 354 5.95 -7.79 0.00
N LEU A 355 5.70 -7.72 -1.30
CA LEU A 355 5.82 -6.50 -2.08
C LEU A 355 4.88 -5.40 -1.54
N ALA A 356 3.63 -5.77 -1.24
CA ALA A 356 2.65 -4.85 -0.71
C ALA A 356 2.91 -4.46 0.76
N MET A 357 3.29 -5.41 1.63
CA MET A 357 3.52 -5.13 3.05
C MET A 357 4.73 -4.22 3.28
N ARG A 358 5.72 -4.25 2.38
CA ARG A 358 6.87 -3.32 2.43
C ARG A 358 6.47 -1.86 2.24
N LEU A 359 5.41 -1.58 1.46
CA LEU A 359 4.86 -0.23 1.36
C LEU A 359 4.46 0.31 2.74
N PHE A 360 3.97 -0.57 3.61
CA PHE A 360 3.51 -0.21 4.95
C PHE A 360 4.64 -0.16 5.98
N ARG A 361 5.74 -0.87 5.75
CA ARG A 361 6.92 -0.89 6.62
C ARG A 361 7.80 0.33 6.42
N ASP A 362 8.14 0.62 5.16
CA ASP A 362 9.19 1.58 4.83
C ASP A 362 8.66 3.03 4.73
N ALA A 363 7.35 3.23 4.55
CA ALA A 363 6.86 4.52 4.08
C ALA A 363 6.15 5.43 5.09
N ASP A 364 5.39 4.96 6.10
CA ASP A 364 4.29 5.85 6.53
C ASP A 364 3.52 5.46 7.81
N THR A 365 4.17 4.98 8.88
CA THR A 365 3.45 4.74 10.16
C THR A 365 2.53 5.90 10.55
N PRO A 366 2.96 7.18 10.45
CA PRO A 366 2.11 8.32 10.79
C PRO A 366 0.97 8.61 9.79
N LEU A 367 1.09 8.23 8.52
CA LEU A 367 0.03 8.48 7.53
C LEU A 367 -1.14 7.50 7.66
N TRP A 368 -0.86 6.28 8.14
CA TRP A 368 -1.88 5.25 8.31
C TRP A 368 -2.54 5.26 9.70
N SER A 369 -1.83 5.72 10.74
CA SER A 369 -2.27 5.62 12.13
C SER A 369 -3.46 6.49 12.47
N GLY A 370 -3.85 7.47 11.66
CA GLY A 370 -5.01 8.34 11.93
C GLY A 370 -4.90 9.20 13.19
N ASP A 371 -3.92 8.93 14.05
CA ASP A 371 -3.47 9.74 15.16
C ASP A 371 -2.00 10.04 14.86
N LYS A 372 -1.57 11.30 15.03
CA LYS A 372 -0.15 11.70 15.05
C LYS A 372 0.56 11.77 13.68
N GLY A 373 -0.15 12.03 12.59
CA GLY A 373 0.45 12.17 11.26
C GLY A 373 0.53 13.61 10.78
N PHE A 374 1.65 14.01 10.15
CA PHE A 374 1.80 15.31 9.48
C PHE A 374 0.71 15.61 8.43
N HIS A 375 -0.03 14.61 7.95
CA HIS A 375 -1.19 14.80 7.08
C HIS A 375 -2.39 15.46 7.79
N GLN A 376 -2.38 15.53 9.12
CA GLN A 376 -3.39 16.21 9.96
C GLN A 376 -2.92 17.60 10.41
N MET A 377 -1.89 18.15 9.76
CA MET A 377 -1.37 19.46 10.09
C MET A 377 -2.50 20.49 10.11
N ALA A 378 -2.78 21.01 11.30
CA ALA A 378 -3.61 22.18 11.49
C ALA A 378 -2.74 23.33 11.98
N ALA A 379 -3.10 24.57 11.62
CA ALA A 379 -2.28 25.75 11.87
C ALA A 379 -2.09 26.04 13.38
N ASP A 380 -3.01 25.56 14.21
CA ASP A 380 -3.04 25.69 15.66
C ASP A 380 -2.20 24.63 16.40
N THR A 381 -2.02 23.45 15.80
CA THR A 381 -1.27 22.31 16.37
C THR A 381 0.14 22.17 15.80
N THR A 382 0.53 23.07 14.89
CA THR A 382 1.82 23.02 14.20
C THR A 382 2.71 24.19 14.58
N TRP A 383 3.96 23.89 14.82
CA TRP A 383 4.97 24.79 15.34
C TRP A 383 6.23 24.72 14.49
N LEU A 384 6.92 25.85 14.39
CA LEU A 384 8.26 25.96 13.84
C LEU A 384 9.21 26.22 15.00
N GLU A 385 10.36 25.58 14.99
CA GLU A 385 11.44 25.85 15.94
C GLU A 385 12.79 25.82 15.25
N VAL A 386 13.73 26.60 15.78
CA VAL A 386 15.15 26.49 15.44
C VAL A 386 15.83 26.01 16.72
N PRO A 387 16.16 24.71 16.84
CA PRO A 387 16.77 24.17 18.05
C PRO A 387 18.06 24.93 18.35
N ARG A 388 18.27 25.34 19.61
CA ARG A 388 19.54 25.96 20.00
C ARG A 388 20.67 24.98 19.70
N ALA A 389 21.58 25.37 18.80
CA ALA A 389 22.73 24.56 18.46
C ALA A 389 23.50 24.21 19.74
N GLN A 390 23.59 22.92 20.05
CA GLN A 390 24.45 22.43 21.13
C GLN A 390 25.90 22.46 20.65
N GLY A 391 26.48 23.65 20.53
CA GLY A 391 27.93 23.88 20.42
C GLY A 391 28.66 23.38 19.16
N SER A 392 27.99 22.88 18.12
CA SER A 392 28.67 22.14 17.03
C SER A 392 29.00 22.93 15.76
N GLY A 393 28.73 24.25 15.68
CA GLY A 393 29.02 25.05 14.47
C GLY A 393 28.28 24.61 13.21
N GLN A 394 27.33 23.66 13.32
CA GLN A 394 26.44 23.28 12.24
C GLN A 394 25.34 24.35 12.09
N GLY A 395 24.89 24.59 10.85
CA GLY A 395 23.93 25.65 10.51
C GLY A 395 22.62 25.57 11.30
N GLU A 396 21.85 26.66 11.29
CA GLU A 396 20.53 26.71 11.92
C GLU A 396 19.60 25.68 11.24
N VAL A 397 18.97 24.77 11.99
CA VAL A 397 18.00 23.81 11.45
C VAL A 397 16.61 24.34 11.71
N LEU A 398 15.87 24.68 10.64
CA LEU A 398 14.44 24.96 10.78
C LEU A 398 13.69 23.65 10.88
N THR A 399 13.09 23.40 12.05
CA THR A 399 12.32 22.19 12.34
C THR A 399 10.84 22.54 12.36
N VAL A 400 10.06 21.79 11.58
CA VAL A 400 8.61 21.76 11.67
C VAL A 400 8.24 20.68 12.69
N LEU A 401 7.56 21.09 13.74
CA LEU A 401 6.98 20.21 14.75
C LEU A 401 5.46 20.21 14.65
N HIS A 402 4.87 19.03 14.64
CA HIS A 402 3.45 18.86 14.86
C HIS A 402 3.23 18.24 16.24
N VAL A 403 2.43 18.89 17.07
CA VAL A 403 2.13 18.45 18.44
C VAL A 403 0.71 17.87 18.43
N ASP A 404 0.59 16.60 18.77
CA ASP A 404 -0.69 15.92 18.88
C ASP A 404 -1.47 16.36 20.13
N SER A 405 -2.75 16.01 20.20
CA SER A 405 -3.63 16.31 21.34
C SER A 405 -3.22 15.63 22.65
N GLU A 406 -2.36 14.61 22.59
CA GLU A 406 -1.86 13.85 23.75
C GLU A 406 -0.50 14.37 24.23
N GLY A 407 0.03 15.44 23.63
CA GLY A 407 1.32 16.05 23.99
C GLY A 407 2.55 15.39 23.38
N GLY A 408 2.38 14.38 22.51
CA GLY A 408 3.45 13.85 21.67
C GLY A 408 3.78 14.82 20.54
N SER A 409 5.06 14.89 20.13
CA SER A 409 5.47 15.70 18.97
C SER A 409 6.22 14.88 17.94
N ILE A 410 5.87 15.05 16.68
CA ILE A 410 6.64 14.55 15.53
C ILE A 410 7.24 15.73 14.78
N GLY A 411 8.49 15.57 14.33
CA GLY A 411 9.26 16.66 13.73
C GLY A 411 10.01 16.25 12.46
N PHE A 412 10.17 17.18 11.52
CA PHE A 412 11.20 17.10 10.48
C PHE A 412 11.83 18.48 10.29
N GLY A 413 13.10 18.53 9.89
CA GLY A 413 13.80 19.81 9.76
C GLY A 413 14.88 19.80 8.70
N GLN A 414 15.23 21.00 8.24
CA GLN A 414 16.23 21.22 7.21
C GLN A 414 17.23 22.27 7.67
N ASN A 415 18.51 22.06 7.37
CA ASN A 415 19.54 23.08 7.52
C ASN A 415 19.19 24.29 6.66
N ILE A 416 19.03 25.45 7.29
CA ILE A 416 18.82 26.72 6.62
C ILE A 416 20.10 27.56 6.75
N VAL A 417 20.65 27.96 5.61
CA VAL A 417 21.77 28.91 5.58
C VAL A 417 21.16 30.27 5.38
N ARG A 418 21.34 31.16 6.36
CA ARG A 418 20.93 32.54 6.22
C ARG A 418 21.72 33.17 5.06
N PRO A 419 21.08 33.80 4.07
CA PRO A 419 21.78 34.80 3.29
C PRO A 419 22.24 35.87 4.28
N ALA A 420 23.55 36.04 4.45
CA ALA A 420 24.09 37.06 5.35
C ALA A 420 23.28 38.34 5.15
N LEU A 421 22.59 38.81 6.20
CA LEU A 421 22.02 40.14 6.19
C LEU A 421 23.22 41.04 5.96
N ARG A 422 23.46 41.44 4.71
CA ARG A 422 24.46 42.45 4.42
C ARG A 422 24.01 43.62 5.30
N PRO A 423 24.82 44.06 6.27
CA PRO A 423 24.47 45.23 7.04
C PRO A 423 24.15 46.29 6.00
N ARG A 424 22.91 46.79 6.00
CA ARG A 424 22.56 47.94 5.16
C ARG A 424 23.58 48.99 5.57
N SER A 425 24.53 49.26 4.69
CA SER A 425 25.57 50.25 4.94
C SER A 425 24.83 51.56 5.12
N THR A 426 24.66 51.97 6.37
CA THR A 426 24.09 53.26 6.75
C THR A 426 25.06 54.41 6.47
N THR A 427 26.09 54.19 5.66
CA THR A 427 26.89 55.23 5.01
C THR A 427 26.12 55.85 3.83
N GLY A 428 24.93 56.39 4.14
CA GLY A 428 24.46 57.62 3.51
C GLY A 428 25.03 58.77 4.31
N GLN A 429 26.36 58.95 4.26
CA GLN A 429 26.98 60.18 4.74
C GLN A 429 26.41 61.29 3.82
N PRO A 430 25.70 62.30 4.36
CA PRO A 430 25.28 63.41 3.52
C PRO A 430 26.54 64.03 2.93
N ARG A 431 26.60 64.12 1.59
CA ARG A 431 27.58 64.96 0.92
C ARG A 431 27.27 66.40 1.31
N SER A 432 27.90 66.88 2.38
CA SER A 432 28.07 68.31 2.64
C SER A 432 29.31 68.78 1.89
N GLY A 433 29.11 69.73 0.98
CA GLY A 433 30.15 70.47 0.27
C GLY A 433 29.96 70.41 -1.25
N GLN A 434 30.01 71.51 -2.00
CA GLN A 434 30.31 72.93 -1.72
C GLN A 434 29.63 73.76 -2.80
#